data_AF-K2NJM1-F1
#
_entry.id   AF-K2NJM1-F1
#
_cell.length_a   1.000
_cell.length_b   1.000
_cell.length_c   1.000
_cell.angle_alpha   90.00
_cell.angle_beta   90.00
_cell.angle_gamma   90.00
#
_symmetry.space_group_name_H-M   'P 1'
#
loop_
_entity.id
_entity.type
_entity.pdbx_description
1 polymer ?
#
loop_
_entity_poly.entity_id
_entity_poly.type
_entity_poly.pdbx_seq_one_letter_code
_entity_poly.pdbx_strand_id
1 'polypeptide(L)'
;MACCLIIFFLCVYLCGLLLSSAQEEMNTSVYLQPLQPQLVASLMEAMAHASSLQHVELSAAITIQSFYRMWRDRRSYRVLRSAVVCLQRMYRGHMHRKRVAELREEAEASHERAVYEYYATRIQACFRGYYVRCRINDFYAKKFYIEHTVSVSSHVQEMANKMLQDRLQEELERRRSKQEQAYKEATEKLHHLISTTCVSGIYRRPVIPCSTVTVYGTSVENDIRNNSGAALRLQHKRRLRETLKKVVSDRRKDGMGAATITDEDFKKSHSKCTGDKNEAEGNVSKSSTLRGAWNRSGIERLSLPPIKTTVGSGNKYLGKIVSHSCIDEFEPMYDTNSAALRRCVDAKEIEALHGKKPFVSSFSTDR
;
A
#
# COMPACT_ATOMS: atom_id res chain seq x y z
N MET A 1 33.67 -12.55 -78.78
CA MET A 1 34.72 -13.46 -79.30
C MET A 1 34.46 -13.85 -80.75
N ALA A 2 33.22 -14.18 -81.15
CA ALA A 2 32.88 -14.56 -82.53
C ALA A 2 33.20 -13.50 -83.61
N CYS A 3 32.90 -12.21 -83.38
CA CYS A 3 33.16 -11.17 -84.39
C CYS A 3 34.65 -10.87 -84.64
N CYS A 4 35.52 -11.08 -83.65
CA CYS A 4 36.96 -10.86 -83.83
C CYS A 4 37.61 -11.97 -84.66
N LEU A 5 37.11 -13.21 -84.54
CA LEU A 5 37.57 -14.34 -85.36
C LEU A 5 37.16 -14.15 -86.82
N ILE A 6 35.94 -13.68 -87.08
CA ILE A 6 35.44 -13.46 -88.45
C ILE A 6 36.30 -12.43 -89.21
N ILE A 7 36.70 -11.34 -88.55
CA ILE A 7 37.54 -10.30 -89.17
C ILE A 7 38.98 -10.78 -89.39
N PHE A 8 39.53 -11.57 -88.46
CA PHE A 8 40.86 -12.17 -88.62
C PHE A 8 40.88 -13.17 -89.78
N PHE A 9 39.83 -14.00 -89.90
CA PHE A 9 39.68 -14.93 -91.02
C PHE A 9 39.47 -14.22 -92.35
N LEU A 10 38.66 -13.16 -92.42
CA LEU A 10 38.49 -12.36 -93.65
C LEU A 10 39.80 -11.68 -94.08
N CYS A 11 40.59 -11.17 -93.13
CA CYS A 11 41.86 -10.50 -93.44
C CYS A 11 42.94 -11.49 -93.93
N VAL A 12 43.01 -12.70 -93.34
CA VAL A 12 43.91 -13.76 -93.78
C VAL A 12 43.47 -14.34 -95.13
N TYR A 13 42.16 -14.46 -95.37
CA TYR A 13 41.61 -14.98 -96.62
C TYR A 13 41.81 -14.01 -97.79
N LEU A 14 41.63 -12.70 -97.58
CA LEU A 14 41.94 -11.67 -98.58
C LEU A 14 43.44 -11.55 -98.86
N CYS A 15 44.29 -11.70 -97.84
CA CYS A 15 45.75 -11.69 -98.03
C CYS A 15 46.25 -12.96 -98.75
N GLY A 16 45.63 -14.11 -98.49
CA GLY A 16 45.91 -15.37 -99.20
C GLY A 16 45.47 -15.36 -100.66
N LEU A 17 44.32 -14.72 -100.99
CA LEU A 17 43.89 -14.54 -102.38
C LEU A 17 44.84 -13.61 -103.17
N LEU A 18 45.34 -12.54 -102.55
CA LEU A 18 46.30 -11.62 -103.15
C LEU A 18 47.69 -12.25 -103.36
N LEU A 19 48.11 -13.16 -102.48
CA LEU A 19 49.36 -13.92 -102.66
C LEU A 19 49.21 -15.05 -103.70
N SER A 20 48.05 -15.69 -103.82
CA SER A 20 47.81 -16.70 -104.87
C SER A 20 47.74 -16.12 -106.28
N SER A 21 47.25 -14.88 -106.45
CA SER A 21 47.25 -14.20 -107.74
C SER A 21 48.64 -13.72 -108.21
N ALA A 22 49.66 -13.75 -107.34
CA ALA A 22 50.99 -13.24 -107.64
C ALA A 22 52.01 -14.33 -108.03
N GLN A 23 51.62 -15.61 -108.07
CA GLN A 23 52.57 -16.72 -108.23
C GLN A 23 52.44 -17.49 -109.56
N GLU A 24 51.69 -16.99 -110.54
CA GLU A 24 51.45 -17.71 -111.80
C GLU A 24 52.18 -17.19 -113.04
N GLU A 25 53.21 -16.35 -112.90
CA GLU A 25 54.07 -15.99 -114.04
C GLU A 25 55.56 -15.98 -113.67
N MET A 26 56.23 -17.12 -113.81
CA MET A 26 57.67 -17.17 -114.14
C MET A 26 58.05 -18.58 -114.60
N ASN A 27 57.95 -18.83 -115.90
CA ASN A 27 58.74 -19.84 -116.62
C ASN A 27 58.71 -19.53 -118.12
N THR A 28 59.72 -18.83 -118.63
CA THR A 28 60.37 -19.05 -119.94
C THR A 28 61.47 -18.01 -120.16
N SER A 29 62.67 -18.51 -120.42
CA SER A 29 63.89 -17.79 -120.83
C SER A 29 63.73 -17.18 -122.23
N VAL A 30 64.24 -15.96 -122.48
CA VAL A 30 64.79 -15.49 -123.78
C VAL A 30 65.33 -14.04 -123.70
N TYR A 31 66.63 -13.92 -124.01
CA TYR A 31 67.40 -12.80 -124.59
C TYR A 31 67.46 -11.40 -123.93
N LEU A 32 68.69 -11.01 -123.55
CA LEU A 32 69.11 -9.62 -123.33
C LEU A 32 69.21 -8.86 -124.68
N GLN A 33 68.44 -7.77 -124.82
CA GLN A 33 68.70 -6.60 -125.68
C GLN A 33 67.99 -5.36 -125.06
N PRO A 34 68.37 -4.10 -125.37
CA PRO A 34 68.49 -3.03 -124.39
C PRO A 34 67.14 -2.59 -123.79
N LEU A 35 66.84 -3.15 -122.62
CA LEU A 35 65.61 -3.01 -121.82
C LEU A 35 65.64 -1.74 -120.95
N GLN A 36 65.52 -0.55 -121.54
CA GLN A 36 65.37 0.69 -120.75
C GLN A 36 63.99 1.37 -120.86
N PRO A 37 63.28 1.42 -122.02
CA PRO A 37 61.99 2.13 -122.05
C PRO A 37 60.78 1.29 -121.56
N GLN A 38 60.74 -0.02 -121.83
CA GLN A 38 59.58 -0.87 -121.45
C GLN A 38 59.53 -1.20 -119.95
N LEU A 39 60.69 -1.48 -119.34
CA LEU A 39 60.79 -1.70 -117.90
C LEU A 39 60.45 -0.43 -117.11
N VAL A 40 60.89 0.72 -117.61
CA VAL A 40 60.56 2.00 -116.99
C VAL A 40 59.07 2.31 -117.14
N ALA A 41 58.45 2.00 -118.28
CA ALA A 41 57.01 2.17 -118.48
C ALA A 41 56.16 1.29 -117.54
N SER A 42 56.45 -0.02 -117.44
CA SER A 42 55.70 -0.92 -116.54
C SER A 42 55.89 -0.56 -115.07
N LEU A 43 57.09 -0.12 -114.68
CA LEU A 43 57.36 0.38 -113.34
C LEU A 43 56.61 1.69 -113.06
N MET A 44 56.57 2.62 -114.01
CA MET A 44 55.80 3.86 -113.88
C MET A 44 54.29 3.61 -113.79
N GLU A 45 53.74 2.67 -114.55
CA GLU A 45 52.34 2.26 -114.47
C GLU A 45 52.01 1.59 -113.13
N ALA A 46 52.87 0.69 -112.63
CA ALA A 46 52.72 0.07 -111.32
C ALA A 46 52.78 1.11 -110.19
N MET A 47 53.69 2.10 -110.28
CA MET A 47 53.77 3.21 -109.34
C MET A 47 52.54 4.12 -109.40
N ALA A 48 52.00 4.40 -110.59
CA ALA A 48 50.77 5.17 -110.75
C ALA A 48 49.55 4.44 -110.20
N HIS A 49 49.44 3.12 -110.46
CA HIS A 49 48.38 2.27 -109.91
C HIS A 49 48.47 2.19 -108.38
N ALA A 50 49.66 1.96 -107.82
CA ALA A 50 49.88 1.97 -106.37
C ALA A 50 49.52 3.32 -105.74
N SER A 51 49.88 4.43 -106.40
CA SER A 51 49.52 5.78 -105.95
C SER A 51 48.00 6.01 -105.99
N SER A 52 47.29 5.43 -106.97
CA SER A 52 45.83 5.54 -107.08
C SER A 52 45.08 4.77 -105.98
N LEU A 53 45.63 3.63 -105.53
CA LEU A 53 45.05 2.80 -104.47
C LEU A 53 45.40 3.29 -103.06
N GLN A 54 46.50 4.01 -102.90
CA GLN A 54 47.00 4.51 -101.61
C GLN A 54 45.90 5.20 -100.79
N HIS A 55 45.04 6.02 -101.41
CA HIS A 55 44.01 6.75 -100.68
C HIS A 55 42.88 5.85 -100.14
N VAL A 56 42.57 4.76 -100.85
CA VAL A 56 41.58 3.75 -100.42
C VAL A 56 42.14 2.92 -99.27
N GLU A 57 43.39 2.48 -99.40
CA GLU A 57 44.10 1.73 -98.36
C GLU A 57 44.24 2.54 -97.08
N LEU A 58 44.63 3.82 -97.19
CA LEU A 58 44.71 4.75 -96.06
C LEU A 58 43.34 4.95 -95.39
N SER A 59 42.27 5.17 -96.17
CA SER A 59 40.92 5.32 -95.64
C SER A 59 40.44 4.07 -94.87
N ALA A 60 40.67 2.89 -95.44
CA ALA A 60 40.37 1.61 -94.79
C ALA A 60 41.18 1.44 -93.50
N ALA A 61 42.48 1.72 -93.54
CA ALA A 61 43.36 1.66 -92.37
C ALA A 61 42.91 2.62 -91.25
N ILE A 62 42.58 3.87 -91.58
CA ILE A 62 42.08 4.87 -90.63
C ILE A 62 40.76 4.40 -90.00
N THR A 63 39.87 3.81 -90.79
CA THR A 63 38.59 3.29 -90.30
C THR A 63 38.79 2.13 -89.32
N ILE A 64 39.68 1.19 -89.64
CA ILE A 64 40.02 0.07 -88.74
C ILE A 64 40.66 0.58 -87.46
N GLN A 65 41.62 1.51 -87.57
CA GLN A 65 42.33 2.08 -86.43
C GLN A 65 41.39 2.87 -85.51
N SER A 66 40.51 3.71 -86.06
CA SER A 66 39.55 4.49 -85.28
C SER A 66 38.54 3.59 -84.57
N PHE A 67 38.02 2.56 -85.25
CA PHE A 67 37.14 1.57 -84.65
C PHE A 67 37.82 0.78 -83.53
N TYR A 68 39.08 0.37 -83.73
CA TYR A 68 39.86 -0.30 -82.71
C TYR A 68 40.07 0.57 -81.46
N ARG A 69 40.44 1.85 -81.64
CA ARG A 69 40.58 2.81 -80.51
C ARG A 69 39.27 2.96 -79.75
N MET A 70 38.16 3.16 -80.45
CA MET A 70 36.82 3.22 -79.85
C MET A 70 36.47 1.92 -79.10
N TRP A 71 36.70 0.74 -79.70
CA TRP A 71 36.42 -0.54 -79.07
C TRP A 71 37.24 -0.74 -77.79
N ARG A 72 38.54 -0.42 -77.84
CA ARG A 72 39.45 -0.52 -76.70
C ARG A 72 38.97 0.35 -75.55
N ASP A 73 38.66 1.62 -75.84
CA ASP A 73 38.24 2.58 -74.82
C ASP A 73 36.85 2.22 -74.25
N ARG A 74 35.93 1.76 -75.10
CA ARG A 74 34.61 1.27 -74.68
C ARG A 74 34.71 0.03 -73.79
N ARG A 75 35.64 -0.88 -74.08
CA ARG A 75 35.90 -2.05 -73.23
C ARG A 75 36.41 -1.62 -71.87
N SER A 76 37.39 -0.72 -71.81
CA SER A 76 37.92 -0.17 -70.55
C SER A 76 36.83 0.52 -69.73
N TYR A 77 36.00 1.35 -70.36
CA TYR A 77 34.87 2.01 -69.69
C TYR A 77 33.87 1.01 -69.11
N ARG A 78 33.52 -0.06 -69.85
CA ARG A 78 32.57 -1.08 -69.38
C ARG A 78 33.08 -1.83 -68.15
N VAL A 79 34.37 -2.17 -68.12
CA VAL A 79 34.99 -2.83 -66.96
C VAL A 79 34.93 -1.91 -65.75
N LEU A 80 35.32 -0.64 -65.90
CA LEU A 80 35.28 0.35 -64.83
C LEU A 80 33.84 0.57 -64.32
N ARG A 81 32.88 0.76 -65.23
CA ARG A 81 31.47 0.94 -64.88
C ARG A 81 30.92 -0.26 -64.10
N SER A 82 31.23 -1.47 -64.53
CA SER A 82 30.81 -2.69 -63.84
C SER A 82 31.39 -2.76 -62.42
N ALA A 83 32.66 -2.42 -62.25
CA ALA A 83 33.31 -2.38 -60.94
C ALA A 83 32.66 -1.33 -60.02
N VAL A 84 32.40 -0.12 -60.53
CA VAL A 84 31.74 0.97 -59.79
C VAL A 84 30.33 0.58 -59.35
N VAL A 85 29.52 0.00 -60.25
CA VAL A 85 28.16 -0.45 -59.92
C VAL A 85 28.19 -1.58 -58.87
N CYS A 86 29.17 -2.49 -58.95
CA CYS A 86 29.36 -3.52 -57.93
C CYS A 86 29.66 -2.91 -56.56
N LEU A 87 30.61 -1.98 -56.49
CA LEU A 87 30.94 -1.26 -55.25
C LEU A 87 29.74 -0.50 -54.68
N GLN A 88 29.01 0.24 -55.51
CA GLN A 88 27.81 0.97 -55.09
C GLN A 88 26.73 0.03 -54.54
N ARG A 89 26.47 -1.09 -55.23
CA ARG A 89 25.53 -2.12 -54.77
C ARG A 89 25.96 -2.68 -53.42
N MET A 90 27.25 -2.98 -53.26
CA MET A 90 27.76 -3.57 -52.02
C MET A 90 27.68 -2.59 -50.85
N TYR A 91 28.02 -1.32 -51.10
CA TYR A 91 27.93 -0.26 -50.11
C TYR A 91 26.49 -0.02 -49.65
N ARG A 92 25.53 0.14 -50.58
CA ARG A 92 24.10 0.29 -50.25
C ARG A 92 23.59 -0.92 -49.45
N GLY A 93 23.97 -2.13 -49.86
CA GLY A 93 23.62 -3.35 -49.15
C GLY A 93 24.19 -3.40 -47.73
N HIS A 94 25.45 -2.99 -47.54
CA HIS A 94 26.07 -2.91 -46.21
C HIS A 94 25.36 -1.89 -45.32
N MET A 95 25.10 -0.69 -45.82
CA MET A 95 24.40 0.36 -45.07
C MET A 95 23.00 -0.08 -44.63
N HIS A 96 22.24 -0.74 -45.52
CA HIS A 96 20.92 -1.26 -45.15
C HIS A 96 20.99 -2.37 -44.10
N ARG A 97 21.94 -3.31 -44.22
CA ARG A 97 22.12 -4.35 -43.20
C ARG A 97 22.51 -3.79 -41.85
N LYS A 98 23.40 -2.78 -41.82
CA LYS A 98 23.78 -2.07 -40.59
C LYS A 98 22.55 -1.44 -39.92
N ARG A 99 21.75 -0.69 -40.68
CA ARG A 99 20.51 -0.08 -40.18
C ARG A 99 19.51 -1.10 -39.65
N VAL A 100 19.35 -2.23 -40.35
CA VAL A 100 18.43 -3.30 -39.89
C VAL A 100 18.96 -3.96 -38.62
N ALA A 101 20.27 -4.14 -38.47
CA ALA A 101 20.86 -4.68 -37.25
C ALA A 101 20.61 -3.72 -36.06
N GLU A 102 20.86 -2.42 -36.23
CA GLU A 102 20.58 -1.39 -35.22
C GLU A 102 19.10 -1.38 -34.81
N LEU A 103 18.17 -1.43 -35.78
CA LEU A 103 16.73 -1.47 -35.49
C LEU A 103 16.31 -2.75 -34.75
N ARG A 104 16.96 -3.89 -35.03
CA ARG A 104 16.70 -5.15 -34.31
C ARG A 104 17.17 -5.06 -32.87
N GLU A 105 18.38 -4.55 -32.65
CA GLU A 105 18.93 -4.36 -31.31
C GLU A 105 18.05 -3.41 -30.49
N GLU A 106 17.59 -2.30 -31.07
CA GLU A 106 16.67 -1.37 -30.41
C GLU A 106 15.32 -2.04 -30.09
N ALA A 107 14.77 -2.83 -31.01
CA ALA A 107 13.53 -3.57 -30.80
C ALA A 107 13.68 -4.62 -29.68
N GLU A 108 14.77 -5.39 -29.67
CA GLU A 108 15.09 -6.38 -28.65
C GLU A 108 15.25 -5.73 -27.27
N ALA A 109 16.02 -4.63 -27.18
CA ALA A 109 16.18 -3.87 -25.94
C ALA A 109 14.86 -3.24 -25.45
N SER A 110 14.00 -2.79 -26.37
CA SER A 110 12.68 -2.26 -26.01
C SER A 110 11.76 -3.36 -25.46
N HIS A 111 11.79 -4.54 -26.06
CA HIS A 111 11.02 -5.70 -25.62
C HIS A 111 11.49 -6.17 -24.23
N GLU A 112 12.80 -6.32 -24.03
CA GLU A 112 13.39 -6.69 -22.75
C GLU A 112 12.98 -5.70 -21.64
N ARG A 113 13.07 -4.39 -21.91
CA ARG A 113 12.63 -3.35 -20.97
C ARG A 113 11.14 -3.47 -20.64
N ALA A 114 10.28 -3.71 -21.63
CA ALA A 114 8.84 -3.86 -21.40
C ALA A 114 8.51 -5.08 -20.53
N VAL A 115 9.22 -6.20 -20.73
CA VAL A 115 9.09 -7.40 -19.91
C VAL A 115 9.44 -7.11 -18.45
N TYR A 116 10.58 -6.47 -18.20
CA TYR A 116 10.98 -6.12 -16.83
C TYR A 116 10.03 -5.13 -16.15
N GLU A 117 9.54 -4.13 -16.87
CA GLU A 117 8.59 -3.15 -16.35
C GLU A 117 7.27 -3.80 -15.94
N TYR A 118 6.78 -4.77 -16.72
CA TYR A 118 5.59 -5.55 -16.40
C TYR A 118 5.75 -6.31 -15.07
N TYR A 119 6.85 -7.07 -14.91
CA TYR A 119 7.11 -7.81 -13.68
C TYR A 119 7.32 -6.88 -12.48
N ALA A 120 8.08 -5.80 -12.65
CA ALA A 120 8.30 -4.80 -11.61
C ALA A 120 6.97 -4.21 -11.12
N THR A 121 6.08 -3.82 -12.03
CA THR A 121 4.76 -3.27 -11.69
C THR A 121 3.95 -4.25 -10.84
N ARG A 122 3.94 -5.53 -11.20
CA ARG A 122 3.22 -6.57 -10.44
C ARG A 122 3.78 -6.77 -9.03
N ILE A 123 5.10 -6.85 -8.91
CA ILE A 123 5.77 -7.01 -7.61
C ILE A 123 5.48 -5.81 -6.72
N GLN A 124 5.64 -4.60 -7.26
CA GLN A 124 5.41 -3.38 -6.49
C GLN A 124 3.94 -3.23 -6.08
N ALA A 125 2.98 -3.57 -6.94
CA ALA A 125 1.55 -3.56 -6.59
C ALA A 125 1.24 -4.55 -5.46
N CYS A 126 1.80 -5.76 -5.52
CA CYS A 126 1.68 -6.76 -4.45
C CYS A 126 2.25 -6.23 -3.13
N PHE A 127 3.46 -5.66 -3.17
CA PHE A 127 4.12 -5.10 -2.00
C PHE A 127 3.35 -3.93 -1.39
N ARG A 128 2.89 -2.97 -2.20
CA ARG A 128 2.06 -1.84 -1.72
C ARG A 128 0.82 -2.36 -1.00
N GLY A 129 0.15 -3.37 -1.56
CA GLY A 129 -1.00 -4.02 -0.93
C GLY A 129 -0.67 -4.73 0.38
N TYR A 130 0.43 -5.48 0.43
CA TYR A 130 0.93 -6.13 1.65
C TYR A 130 1.24 -5.09 2.73
N TYR A 131 1.99 -4.04 2.39
CA TYR A 131 2.40 -3.00 3.34
C TYR A 131 1.19 -2.32 3.99
N VAL A 132 0.19 -1.95 3.20
CA VAL A 132 -1.04 -1.34 3.72
C VAL A 132 -1.76 -2.28 4.69
N ARG A 133 -1.96 -3.55 4.32
CA ARG A 133 -2.70 -4.51 5.17
C ARG A 133 -1.98 -4.92 6.45
N CYS A 134 -0.65 -4.87 6.45
CA CYS A 134 0.15 -5.31 7.60
C CYS A 134 0.66 -4.18 8.48
N ARG A 135 0.82 -2.95 7.95
CA ARG A 135 1.48 -1.86 8.69
C ARG A 135 0.60 -0.64 8.92
N ILE A 136 -0.29 -0.32 7.98
CA ILE A 136 -1.13 0.88 8.08
C ILE A 136 -2.50 0.51 8.64
N ASN A 137 -3.18 -0.42 7.97
CA ASN A 137 -4.56 -0.83 8.25
C ASN A 137 -4.59 -2.28 8.74
N ASP A 138 -3.93 -2.53 9.88
CA ASP A 138 -4.02 -3.84 10.53
C ASP A 138 -5.44 -4.05 11.07
N PHE A 139 -6.19 -4.92 10.38
CA PHE A 139 -7.57 -5.27 10.72
C PHE A 139 -7.68 -5.86 12.12
N TYR A 140 -6.76 -6.73 12.52
CA TYR A 140 -6.82 -7.44 13.79
C TYR A 140 -6.55 -6.49 14.95
N ALA A 141 -5.55 -5.62 14.81
CA ALA A 141 -5.27 -4.58 15.79
C ALA A 141 -6.48 -3.63 15.97
N LYS A 142 -7.11 -3.22 14.87
CA LYS A 142 -8.30 -2.35 14.90
C LYS A 142 -9.51 -3.04 15.53
N LYS A 143 -9.76 -4.31 15.18
CA LYS A 143 -10.86 -5.10 15.75
C LYS A 143 -10.68 -5.25 17.27
N PHE A 144 -9.49 -5.65 17.71
CA PHE A 144 -9.17 -5.79 19.13
C PHE A 144 -9.39 -4.48 19.89
N TYR A 145 -8.94 -3.36 19.33
CA TYR A 145 -9.14 -2.04 19.94
C TYR A 145 -10.63 -1.73 20.13
N ILE A 146 -11.44 -1.90 19.08
CA ILE A 146 -12.89 -1.62 19.13
C ILE A 146 -13.58 -2.52 20.17
N GLU A 147 -13.31 -3.82 20.15
CA GLU A 147 -13.89 -4.77 21.11
C GLU A 147 -13.52 -4.40 22.56
N HIS A 148 -12.26 -4.06 22.80
CA HIS A 148 -11.80 -3.62 24.10
C HIS A 148 -12.48 -2.31 24.53
N THR A 149 -12.59 -1.32 23.65
CA THR A 149 -13.28 -0.05 23.94
C THR A 149 -14.75 -0.27 24.28
N VAL A 150 -15.45 -1.12 23.54
CA VAL A 150 -16.85 -1.47 23.81
C VAL A 150 -16.97 -2.16 25.16
N SER A 151 -16.12 -3.15 25.46
CA SER A 151 -16.11 -3.85 26.76
C SER A 151 -15.92 -2.90 27.94
N VAL A 152 -14.95 -1.98 27.84
CA VAL A 152 -14.73 -0.96 28.88
C VAL A 152 -15.92 -0.02 29.02
N SER A 153 -16.52 0.41 27.90
CA SER A 153 -17.71 1.26 27.93
C SER A 153 -18.89 0.56 28.60
N SER A 154 -19.15 -0.70 28.27
CA SER A 154 -20.20 -1.51 28.90
C SER A 154 -19.96 -1.64 30.41
N HIS A 155 -18.72 -1.89 30.82
CA HIS A 155 -18.38 -1.97 32.24
C HIS A 155 -18.65 -0.66 33.00
N VAL A 156 -18.28 0.49 32.41
CA VAL A 156 -18.56 1.81 33.00
C VAL A 156 -20.07 2.06 33.11
N GLN A 157 -20.84 1.69 32.09
CA GLN A 157 -22.31 1.80 32.12
C GLN A 157 -22.93 0.91 33.19
N GLU A 158 -22.48 -0.35 33.32
CA GLU A 158 -22.94 -1.25 34.37
C GLU A 158 -22.62 -0.72 35.76
N MET A 159 -21.42 -0.19 35.98
CA MET A 159 -21.05 0.43 37.27
C MET A 159 -21.94 1.64 37.57
N ALA A 160 -22.17 2.51 36.59
CA ALA A 160 -23.04 3.67 36.77
C ALA A 160 -24.48 3.27 37.11
N ASN A 161 -25.00 2.22 36.46
CA ASN A 161 -26.33 1.69 36.74
C ASN A 161 -26.44 1.08 38.14
N LYS A 162 -25.42 0.34 38.60
CA LYS A 162 -25.37 -0.20 39.97
C LYS A 162 -25.35 0.92 41.00
N MET A 163 -24.47 1.92 40.82
CA MET A 163 -24.41 3.08 41.73
C MET A 163 -25.75 3.84 41.80
N LEU A 164 -26.48 3.92 40.68
CA LEU A 164 -27.82 4.51 40.66
C LEU A 164 -28.83 3.66 41.42
N GLN A 165 -28.83 2.34 41.21
CA GLN A 165 -29.70 1.41 41.92
C GLN A 165 -29.46 1.43 43.42
N ASP A 166 -28.19 1.41 43.85
CA ASP A 166 -27.81 1.47 45.26
C ASP A 166 -28.32 2.77 45.91
N ARG A 167 -28.14 3.93 45.26
CA ARG A 167 -28.68 5.21 45.76
C ARG A 167 -30.20 5.20 45.89
N LEU A 168 -30.91 4.67 44.89
CA LEU A 168 -32.37 4.58 44.94
C LEU A 168 -32.83 3.65 46.06
N GLN A 169 -32.11 2.54 46.27
CA GLN A 169 -32.41 1.59 47.33
C GLN A 169 -32.17 2.22 48.70
N GLU A 170 -31.03 2.90 48.91
CA GLU A 170 -30.75 3.66 50.13
C GLU A 170 -31.82 4.74 50.38
N GLU A 171 -32.31 5.43 49.34
CA GLU A 171 -33.41 6.38 49.46
C GLU A 171 -34.72 5.72 49.89
N LEU A 172 -35.08 4.59 49.29
CA LEU A 172 -36.27 3.82 49.64
C LEU A 172 -36.18 3.29 51.08
N GLU A 173 -35.02 2.77 51.47
CA GLU A 173 -34.76 2.28 52.83
C GLU A 173 -34.81 3.43 53.85
N ARG A 174 -34.20 4.59 53.54
CA ARG A 174 -34.33 5.80 54.38
C ARG A 174 -35.78 6.24 54.51
N ARG A 175 -36.57 6.19 53.43
CA ARG A 175 -38.00 6.52 53.47
C ARG A 175 -38.78 5.51 54.32
N ARG A 176 -38.54 4.22 54.14
CA ARG A 176 -39.15 3.14 54.94
C ARG A 176 -38.81 3.27 56.42
N SER A 177 -37.52 3.47 56.75
CA SER A 177 -37.07 3.66 58.13
C SER A 177 -37.72 4.88 58.78
N LYS A 178 -37.86 5.99 58.06
CA LYS A 178 -38.61 7.17 58.54
C LYS A 178 -40.09 6.85 58.77
N GLN A 179 -40.73 6.10 57.87
CA GLN A 179 -42.13 5.67 58.04
C GLN A 179 -42.31 4.76 59.25
N GLU A 180 -41.41 3.78 59.42
CA GLU A 180 -41.41 2.87 60.58
C GLU A 180 -41.18 3.62 61.90
N GLN A 181 -40.24 4.58 61.93
CA GLN A 181 -40.02 5.44 63.09
C GLN A 181 -41.26 6.27 63.42
N ALA A 182 -41.88 6.90 62.42
CA ALA A 182 -43.11 7.68 62.62
C ALA A 182 -44.28 6.80 63.11
N TYR A 183 -44.43 5.59 62.57
CA TYR A 183 -45.43 4.61 63.02
C TYR A 183 -45.16 4.20 64.47
N LYS A 184 -43.90 3.90 64.81
CA LYS A 184 -43.48 3.55 66.17
C LYS A 184 -43.81 4.67 67.15
N GLU A 185 -43.40 5.90 66.87
CA GLU A 185 -43.69 7.07 67.72
C GLU A 185 -45.19 7.31 67.93
N ALA A 186 -46.02 7.07 66.90
CA ALA A 186 -47.46 7.12 67.03
C ALA A 186 -47.98 6.02 67.98
N THR A 187 -47.57 4.76 67.79
CA THR A 187 -48.03 3.64 68.62
C THR A 187 -47.62 3.71 70.09
N GLU A 188 -46.47 4.32 70.41
CA GLU A 188 -46.02 4.48 71.80
C GLU A 188 -47.03 5.26 72.66
N LYS A 189 -47.76 6.20 72.06
CA LYS A 189 -48.72 7.08 72.75
C LYS A 189 -50.12 6.47 72.88
N LEU A 190 -50.39 5.36 72.20
CA LEU A 190 -51.75 4.80 72.02
C LEU A 190 -52.08 3.62 72.95
N HIS A 191 -51.35 3.44 74.06
CA HIS A 191 -51.55 2.32 75.00
C HIS A 191 -52.98 2.20 75.57
N HIS A 192 -53.73 3.30 75.63
CA HIS A 192 -55.10 3.36 76.10
C HIS A 192 -56.13 2.75 75.13
N LEU A 193 -55.73 2.45 73.90
CA LEU A 193 -56.60 1.84 72.87
C LEU A 193 -56.50 0.31 72.83
N ILE A 194 -55.67 -0.29 73.68
CA ILE A 194 -55.44 -1.74 73.74
C ILE A 194 -56.53 -2.41 74.59
N SER A 195 -56.92 -3.63 74.22
CA SER A 195 -57.72 -4.51 75.07
C SER A 195 -57.16 -4.65 76.48
N THR A 196 -58.02 -4.43 77.47
CA THR A 196 -57.80 -4.79 78.87
C THR A 196 -58.35 -6.19 79.14
N THR A 197 -58.08 -6.75 80.33
CA THR A 197 -58.57 -8.07 80.73
C THR A 197 -60.10 -8.18 80.70
N CYS A 198 -60.80 -7.06 80.90
CA CYS A 198 -62.25 -7.01 81.02
C CYS A 198 -62.94 -6.38 79.80
N VAL A 199 -62.25 -5.54 79.02
CA VAL A 199 -62.81 -4.79 77.89
C VAL A 199 -61.91 -4.91 76.66
N SER A 200 -62.47 -5.38 75.55
CA SER A 200 -61.77 -5.45 74.26
C SER A 200 -61.48 -4.06 73.69
N GLY A 201 -60.27 -3.86 73.18
CA GLY A 201 -59.83 -2.64 72.53
C GLY A 201 -60.40 -2.50 71.12
N ILE A 202 -60.33 -1.28 70.57
CA ILE A 202 -60.94 -0.92 69.27
C ILE A 202 -60.41 -1.80 68.12
N TYR A 203 -59.17 -2.28 68.24
CA TYR A 203 -58.46 -3.07 67.23
C TYR A 203 -58.71 -4.59 67.32
N ARG A 204 -59.54 -5.05 68.26
CA ARG A 204 -59.93 -6.47 68.41
C ARG A 204 -61.43 -6.63 68.13
N ARG A 205 -61.77 -6.91 66.87
CA ARG A 205 -63.16 -7.09 66.43
C ARG A 205 -63.74 -8.41 66.99
N PRO A 206 -64.93 -8.43 67.61
CA PRO A 206 -65.49 -9.63 68.25
C PRO A 206 -65.77 -10.81 67.31
N VAL A 207 -66.03 -10.53 66.02
CA VAL A 207 -66.55 -11.51 65.06
C VAL A 207 -65.45 -12.11 64.17
N ILE A 208 -64.24 -11.58 64.24
CA ILE A 208 -63.13 -12.01 63.38
C ILE A 208 -62.01 -12.56 64.28
N PRO A 209 -61.63 -13.85 64.16
CA PRO A 209 -60.55 -14.43 64.96
C PRO A 209 -59.18 -13.77 64.71
N CYS A 210 -59.03 -13.02 63.62
CA CYS A 210 -57.82 -12.27 63.31
C CYS A 210 -57.92 -10.81 63.79
N SER A 211 -56.87 -10.38 64.51
CA SER A 211 -56.66 -8.98 64.91
C SER A 211 -56.42 -8.10 63.68
N THR A 212 -56.76 -6.80 63.75
CA THR A 212 -56.45 -5.87 62.65
C THR A 212 -54.95 -5.88 62.36
N VAL A 213 -54.60 -6.18 61.11
CA VAL A 213 -53.22 -6.32 60.65
C VAL A 213 -52.71 -4.95 60.18
N THR A 214 -51.45 -4.66 60.47
CA THR A 214 -50.75 -3.44 60.07
C THR A 214 -50.32 -3.52 58.60
N VAL A 215 -49.85 -2.39 58.05
CA VAL A 215 -49.17 -2.33 56.74
C VAL A 215 -47.91 -3.21 56.70
N TYR A 216 -47.40 -3.62 57.86
CA TYR A 216 -46.21 -4.48 58.01
C TYR A 216 -46.55 -5.97 58.28
N GLY A 217 -47.82 -6.35 58.26
CA GLY A 217 -48.24 -7.75 58.44
C GLY A 217 -48.32 -8.23 59.89
N THR A 218 -48.06 -7.35 60.87
CA THR A 218 -48.16 -7.62 62.31
C THR A 218 -49.54 -7.22 62.86
N SER A 219 -49.92 -7.71 64.04
CA SER A 219 -51.16 -7.27 64.71
C SER A 219 -50.97 -5.88 65.31
N VAL A 220 -51.88 -4.95 64.99
CA VAL A 220 -51.85 -3.56 65.49
C VAL A 220 -51.82 -3.53 67.02
N GLU A 221 -52.66 -4.32 67.71
CA GLU A 221 -52.66 -4.35 69.18
C GLU A 221 -51.34 -4.83 69.77
N ASN A 222 -50.69 -5.82 69.15
CA ASN A 222 -49.41 -6.35 69.63
C ASN A 222 -48.29 -5.32 69.50
N ASP A 223 -48.25 -4.60 68.38
CA ASP A 223 -47.28 -3.53 68.15
C ASP A 223 -47.44 -2.38 69.12
N ILE A 224 -48.69 -1.92 69.36
CA ILE A 224 -48.96 -0.87 70.36
C ILE A 224 -48.52 -1.37 71.74
N ARG A 225 -48.88 -2.60 72.13
CA ARG A 225 -48.49 -3.19 73.44
C ARG A 225 -46.98 -3.23 73.63
N ASN A 226 -46.24 -3.69 72.61
CA ASN A 226 -44.79 -3.83 72.66
C ASN A 226 -44.11 -2.46 72.70
N ASN A 227 -44.49 -1.55 71.80
CA ASN A 227 -43.89 -0.22 71.67
C ASN A 227 -44.21 0.65 72.88
N SER A 228 -45.49 0.74 73.27
CA SER A 228 -45.90 1.54 74.44
C SER A 228 -45.34 0.99 75.74
N GLY A 229 -45.29 -0.34 75.89
CA GLY A 229 -44.64 -1.00 77.01
C GLY A 229 -43.15 -0.69 77.09
N ALA A 230 -42.44 -0.72 75.96
CA ALA A 230 -41.03 -0.37 75.89
C ALA A 230 -40.78 1.11 76.23
N ALA A 231 -41.61 2.02 75.70
CA ALA A 231 -41.54 3.46 75.96
C ALA A 231 -41.80 3.79 77.44
N LEU A 232 -42.86 3.23 78.03
CA LEU A 232 -43.19 3.40 79.44
C LEU A 232 -42.09 2.84 80.36
N ARG A 233 -41.52 1.67 80.04
CA ARG A 233 -40.36 1.12 80.76
C ARG A 233 -39.16 2.07 80.73
N LEU A 234 -38.88 2.68 79.57
CA LEU A 234 -37.79 3.65 79.44
C LEU A 234 -38.06 4.92 80.27
N GLN A 235 -39.29 5.45 80.23
CA GLN A 235 -39.70 6.58 81.06
C GLN A 235 -39.63 6.26 82.56
N HIS A 236 -40.08 5.08 82.96
CA HIS A 236 -40.00 4.61 84.35
C HIS A 236 -38.55 4.51 84.82
N LYS A 237 -37.65 3.92 84.02
CA LYS A 237 -36.21 3.89 84.31
C LYS A 237 -35.59 5.29 84.40
N ARG A 238 -36.05 6.26 83.60
CA ARG A 238 -35.61 7.67 83.68
C ARG A 238 -36.07 8.31 84.98
N ARG A 239 -37.36 8.23 85.31
CA ARG A 239 -37.92 8.73 86.57
C ARG A 239 -37.24 8.12 87.79
N LEU A 240 -37.02 6.80 87.79
CA LEU A 240 -36.29 6.12 88.86
C LEU A 240 -34.88 6.66 89.04
N ARG A 241 -34.15 6.86 87.94
CA ARG A 241 -32.81 7.47 87.99
C ARG A 241 -32.84 8.91 88.49
N GLU A 242 -33.83 9.70 88.09
CA GLU A 242 -33.99 11.08 88.57
C GLU A 242 -34.33 11.12 90.07
N THR A 243 -35.22 10.24 90.54
CA THR A 243 -35.52 10.10 91.97
C THR A 243 -34.30 9.63 92.75
N LEU A 244 -33.54 8.67 92.21
CA LEU A 244 -32.32 8.18 92.87
C LEU A 244 -31.25 9.26 92.93
N LYS A 245 -31.09 10.05 91.86
CA LYS A 245 -30.20 11.24 91.83
C LYS A 245 -30.65 12.31 92.82
N LYS A 246 -31.96 12.59 92.95
CA LYS A 246 -32.49 13.49 93.98
C LYS A 246 -32.17 12.99 95.38
N VAL A 247 -32.45 11.72 95.68
CA VAL A 247 -32.14 11.10 96.99
C VAL A 247 -30.64 11.16 97.31
N VAL A 248 -29.76 10.92 96.33
CA VAL A 248 -28.30 11.06 96.51
C VAL A 248 -27.90 12.52 96.74
N SER A 249 -28.54 13.47 96.04
CA SER A 249 -28.29 14.90 96.22
C SER A 249 -28.79 15.42 97.57
N ASP A 250 -29.91 14.92 98.08
CA ASP A 250 -30.48 15.30 99.38
C ASP A 250 -29.64 14.72 100.52
N ARG A 251 -29.18 13.46 100.41
CA ARG A 251 -28.21 12.89 101.37
C ARG A 251 -26.88 13.64 101.45
N ARG A 252 -26.44 14.26 100.34
CA ARG A 252 -25.25 15.14 100.32
C ARG A 252 -25.49 16.49 101.02
N LYS A 253 -26.74 16.94 101.14
CA LYS A 253 -27.12 18.15 101.90
C LYS A 253 -27.29 17.88 103.40
N ASP A 254 -27.66 16.66 103.79
CA ASP A 254 -27.86 16.27 105.19
C ASP A 254 -26.59 15.80 105.93
N GLY A 255 -25.40 16.03 105.37
CA GLY A 255 -24.14 15.90 106.13
C GLY A 255 -23.70 14.48 106.52
N MET A 256 -24.05 13.44 105.74
CA MET A 256 -23.47 12.10 105.89
C MET A 256 -22.84 11.62 104.58
N GLY A 257 -21.52 11.46 104.60
CA GLY A 257 -20.67 11.20 103.44
C GLY A 257 -21.02 9.91 102.69
N ALA A 258 -20.91 9.97 101.36
CA ALA A 258 -21.02 8.80 100.49
C ALA A 258 -19.66 8.53 99.82
N ALA A 259 -19.14 7.32 100.07
CA ALA A 259 -17.93 6.77 99.49
C ALA A 259 -18.08 6.54 97.98
N THR A 260 -17.02 6.86 97.25
CA THR A 260 -16.84 6.63 95.81
C THR A 260 -16.67 5.13 95.54
N ILE A 261 -17.50 4.56 94.67
CA ILE A 261 -17.25 3.24 94.08
C ILE A 261 -16.89 3.49 92.62
N THR A 262 -15.67 3.12 92.26
CA THR A 262 -15.13 3.12 90.90
C THR A 262 -15.67 1.93 90.12
N ASP A 263 -16.14 2.19 88.91
CA ASP A 263 -16.49 1.18 87.90
C ASP A 263 -15.21 0.47 87.42
N GLU A 264 -14.94 -0.72 87.95
CA GLU A 264 -14.15 -1.73 87.27
C GLU A 264 -14.83 -3.09 87.45
N ASP A 265 -14.80 -3.90 86.39
CA ASP A 265 -15.20 -5.31 86.30
C ASP A 265 -16.68 -5.67 86.02
N PHE A 266 -17.08 -5.56 84.74
CA PHE A 266 -17.92 -6.60 84.13
C PHE A 266 -17.47 -6.94 82.70
N LYS A 267 -16.40 -7.75 82.61
CA LYS A 267 -15.97 -8.44 81.37
C LYS A 267 -15.95 -9.95 81.55
N LYS A 268 -16.88 -10.65 80.90
CA LYS A 268 -16.74 -11.98 80.23
C LYS A 268 -18.06 -12.22 79.47
N SER A 269 -18.14 -12.48 78.17
CA SER A 269 -17.44 -13.41 77.26
C SER A 269 -17.83 -12.99 75.82
N HIS A 270 -16.99 -13.05 74.78
CA HIS A 270 -16.67 -14.28 74.06
C HIS A 270 -15.50 -14.08 73.08
N SER A 271 -14.57 -15.04 73.14
CA SER A 271 -13.82 -15.68 72.04
C SER A 271 -13.14 -14.84 70.97
N LYS A 272 -11.81 -14.90 71.03
CA LYS A 272 -10.82 -14.64 70.00
C LYS A 272 -10.79 -15.80 68.98
N CYS A 273 -10.73 -15.50 67.69
CA CYS A 273 -9.98 -16.27 66.70
C CYS A 273 -9.23 -15.29 65.79
N THR A 274 -7.98 -15.66 65.53
CA THR A 274 -6.88 -14.92 64.92
C THR A 274 -6.96 -14.89 63.40
N GLY A 275 -6.42 -13.83 62.79
CA GLY A 275 -6.14 -13.75 61.36
C GLY A 275 -5.30 -12.52 61.06
N ASP A 276 -4.20 -12.71 60.34
CA ASP A 276 -3.01 -11.86 60.27
C ASP A 276 -3.16 -10.43 59.77
N LYS A 277 -2.18 -9.63 60.21
CA LYS A 277 -1.77 -8.36 59.62
C LYS A 277 -1.37 -8.57 58.16
N ASN A 278 -1.72 -7.63 57.29
CA ASN A 278 -0.75 -7.00 56.41
C ASN A 278 -1.21 -5.60 56.03
N GLU A 279 -0.23 -4.71 56.05
CA GLU A 279 -0.31 -3.27 55.85
C GLU A 279 -0.82 -2.94 54.45
N ALA A 280 -1.73 -1.97 54.36
CA ALA A 280 -2.05 -1.28 53.13
C ALA A 280 -1.92 0.21 53.40
N GLU A 281 -0.77 0.74 53.00
CA GLU A 281 -0.48 2.16 52.93
C GLU A 281 -1.56 2.90 52.14
N GLY A 282 -1.97 4.04 52.69
CA GLY A 282 -2.91 4.93 52.02
C GLY A 282 -2.31 5.47 50.73
N ASN A 283 -3.08 5.38 49.65
CA ASN A 283 -2.89 6.25 48.51
C ASN A 283 -4.18 7.02 48.22
N VAL A 284 -4.14 8.26 48.67
CA VAL A 284 -5.04 9.37 48.33
C VAL A 284 -5.19 9.40 46.82
N SER A 285 -6.39 9.08 46.34
CA SER A 285 -6.76 9.23 44.94
C SER A 285 -6.86 10.71 44.61
N LYS A 286 -5.77 11.27 44.07
CA LYS A 286 -5.80 12.57 43.39
C LYS A 286 -6.70 12.42 42.17
N SER A 287 -7.88 13.04 42.20
CA SER A 287 -8.68 13.23 41.00
C SER A 287 -7.96 14.23 40.09
N SER A 288 -7.21 13.73 39.10
CA SER A 288 -6.85 14.56 37.96
C SER A 288 -7.98 14.48 36.95
N THR A 289 -8.53 15.65 36.66
CA THR A 289 -9.58 15.87 35.67
C THR A 289 -9.11 15.34 34.32
N LEU A 290 -9.70 14.23 33.87
CA LEU A 290 -9.46 13.67 32.54
C LEU A 290 -10.04 14.65 31.50
N ARG A 291 -9.15 15.45 30.91
CA ARG A 291 -9.40 16.17 29.65
C ARG A 291 -9.80 15.17 28.56
N GLY A 292 -10.56 15.68 27.59
CA GLY A 292 -11.29 14.95 26.57
C GLY A 292 -10.54 13.85 25.82
N ALA A 293 -11.34 12.92 25.31
CA ALA A 293 -11.02 11.61 24.75
C ALA A 293 -10.13 11.56 23.49
N TRP A 294 -9.28 12.55 23.25
CA TRP A 294 -8.54 12.68 21.98
C TRP A 294 -7.02 12.57 22.07
N ASN A 295 -6.42 12.29 23.23
CA ASN A 295 -4.97 12.07 23.31
C ASN A 295 -4.60 11.04 24.38
N ARG A 296 -4.45 9.77 23.96
CA ARG A 296 -3.68 8.76 24.72
C ARG A 296 -2.50 8.30 23.86
N SER A 297 -1.38 9.00 23.96
CA SER A 297 -0.05 8.51 23.53
C SER A 297 0.61 7.80 24.71
N GLY A 298 1.19 6.61 24.50
CA GLY A 298 2.05 5.96 25.51
C GLY A 298 1.75 4.50 25.86
N ILE A 299 0.99 3.75 25.05
CA ILE A 299 0.90 2.29 25.21
C ILE A 299 1.93 1.65 24.29
N GLU A 300 2.95 1.05 24.91
CA GLU A 300 4.05 0.39 24.22
C GLU A 300 3.51 -0.75 23.35
N ARG A 301 3.85 -0.72 22.06
CA ARG A 301 3.47 -1.68 20.99
C ARG A 301 2.03 -1.67 20.46
N LEU A 302 1.14 -0.76 20.88
CA LEU A 302 -0.26 -0.76 20.43
C LEU A 302 -0.85 0.61 20.04
N SER A 303 -0.01 1.62 19.80
CA SER A 303 -0.46 2.90 19.24
C SER A 303 0.11 3.14 17.84
N LEU A 304 -0.76 3.55 16.90
CA LEU A 304 -0.32 4.13 15.62
C LEU A 304 0.55 5.35 15.92
N PRO A 305 1.64 5.59 15.16
CA PRO A 305 2.54 6.68 15.44
C PRO A 305 1.80 8.03 15.33
N PRO A 306 2.05 8.99 16.24
CA PRO A 306 1.43 10.30 16.17
C PRO A 306 1.95 11.05 14.93
N ILE A 307 1.02 11.66 14.19
CA ILE A 307 1.37 12.64 13.14
C ILE A 307 1.97 13.85 13.87
N LYS A 308 3.30 13.97 13.87
CA LYS A 308 4.00 15.12 14.42
C LYS A 308 3.83 16.31 13.48
N THR A 309 2.82 17.15 13.70
CA THR A 309 2.90 18.56 13.30
C THR A 309 3.57 19.31 14.44
N THR A 310 4.89 19.51 14.35
CA THR A 310 5.62 20.33 15.32
C THR A 310 5.34 21.80 15.08
N VAL A 311 4.59 22.43 15.97
CA VAL A 311 4.53 23.89 16.13
C VAL A 311 5.26 24.27 17.41
N GLY A 312 6.31 25.10 17.27
CA GLY A 312 7.02 25.85 18.31
C GLY A 312 8.18 25.10 18.97
N SER A 313 9.38 25.65 19.18
CA SER A 313 9.91 27.01 19.01
C SER A 313 11.44 26.88 19.03
N GLY A 314 12.14 27.51 18.08
CA GLY A 314 13.62 27.47 18.04
C GLY A 314 14.16 27.73 16.65
N ASN A 315 14.51 29.00 16.40
CA ASN A 315 15.11 29.54 15.19
C ASN A 315 16.31 28.68 14.71
N LYS A 316 16.11 27.89 13.66
CA LYS A 316 17.19 27.44 12.79
C LYS A 316 16.67 27.54 11.36
N TYR A 317 17.33 28.42 10.61
CA TYR A 317 17.16 28.70 9.18
C TYR A 317 16.52 27.54 8.42
N LEU A 318 15.19 27.60 8.31
CA LEU A 318 14.45 26.86 7.30
C LEU A 318 14.82 27.54 5.98
N GLY A 319 15.77 26.95 5.25
CA GLY A 319 15.88 27.21 3.82
C GLY A 319 14.47 27.11 3.23
N LYS A 320 14.06 28.15 2.50
CA LYS A 320 12.74 28.28 1.85
C LYS A 320 12.27 26.88 1.42
N ILE A 321 11.27 26.35 2.13
CA ILE A 321 10.52 25.20 1.62
C ILE A 321 9.75 25.76 0.43
N VAL A 322 10.35 25.61 -0.75
CA VAL A 322 9.63 25.77 -2.01
C VAL A 322 8.56 24.69 -1.96
N SER A 323 7.29 25.11 -1.87
CA SER A 323 6.20 24.22 -2.19
C SER A 323 6.38 23.83 -3.65
N HIS A 324 6.95 22.66 -3.90
CA HIS A 324 6.82 22.03 -5.21
C HIS A 324 5.40 21.46 -5.32
N SER A 325 4.40 22.34 -5.26
CA SER A 325 3.14 22.18 -5.98
C SER A 325 3.44 22.52 -7.44
N CYS A 326 4.19 21.64 -8.12
CA CYS A 326 4.47 21.74 -9.54
C CYS A 326 4.53 20.32 -10.10
N ILE A 327 3.35 19.71 -10.30
CA ILE A 327 3.15 18.85 -11.47
C ILE A 327 2.06 19.55 -12.27
N ASP A 328 2.33 20.79 -12.68
CA ASP A 328 1.66 21.38 -13.82
C ASP A 328 2.52 20.99 -15.03
N GLU A 329 1.94 20.14 -15.87
CA GLU A 329 2.27 19.96 -17.29
C GLU A 329 3.74 19.70 -17.63
N PHE A 330 4.23 18.52 -17.24
CA PHE A 330 5.18 17.84 -18.14
C PHE A 330 4.34 17.16 -19.23
N GLU A 331 3.99 17.90 -20.29
CA GLU A 331 3.65 17.25 -21.56
C GLU A 331 4.94 16.60 -22.08
N PRO A 332 5.03 15.27 -22.11
CA PRO A 332 6.23 14.62 -22.61
C PRO A 332 6.38 14.96 -24.09
N MET A 333 7.58 15.39 -24.51
CA MET A 333 7.92 15.72 -25.91
C MET A 333 7.71 14.58 -26.92
N TYR A 334 7.24 13.42 -26.47
CA TYR A 334 6.88 12.27 -27.28
C TYR A 334 5.46 11.87 -26.91
N ASP A 335 4.66 11.57 -27.94
CA ASP A 335 3.25 11.24 -27.84
C ASP A 335 2.99 10.15 -26.79
N THR A 336 2.47 10.59 -25.64
CA THR A 336 2.18 9.76 -24.48
C THR A 336 1.08 8.77 -24.76
N ASN A 337 0.15 9.10 -25.66
CA ASN A 337 -0.94 8.24 -26.07
C ASN A 337 -0.39 7.09 -26.92
N SER A 338 0.50 7.38 -27.87
CA SER A 338 1.20 6.35 -28.65
C SER A 338 2.07 5.45 -27.77
N ALA A 339 2.80 6.00 -26.79
CA ALA A 339 3.60 5.23 -25.86
C ALA A 339 2.73 4.38 -24.89
N ALA A 340 1.62 4.92 -24.40
CA ALA A 340 0.66 4.19 -23.58
C ALA A 340 -0.01 3.05 -24.36
N LEU A 341 -0.39 3.30 -25.62
CA LEU A 341 -0.94 2.28 -26.51
C LEU A 341 0.07 1.16 -26.77
N ARG A 342 1.33 1.47 -27.06
CA ARG A 342 2.41 0.47 -27.20
C ARG A 342 2.57 -0.34 -25.92
N ARG A 343 2.65 0.31 -24.75
CA ARG A 343 2.71 -0.39 -23.45
C ARG A 343 1.50 -1.31 -23.23
N CYS A 344 0.31 -0.91 -23.63
CA CYS A 344 -0.89 -1.74 -23.52
C CYS A 344 -0.88 -2.94 -24.48
N VAL A 345 -0.34 -2.77 -25.69
CA VAL A 345 -0.14 -3.87 -26.65
C VAL A 345 0.91 -4.85 -26.12
N ASP A 346 2.06 -4.33 -25.67
CA ASP A 346 3.14 -5.14 -25.07
C ASP A 346 2.64 -5.89 -23.82
N ALA A 347 1.87 -5.24 -22.95
CA ALA A 347 1.29 -5.88 -21.77
C ALA A 347 0.33 -7.01 -22.13
N LYS A 348 -0.50 -6.85 -23.18
CA LYS A 348 -1.41 -7.90 -23.66
C LYS A 348 -0.65 -9.05 -24.30
N GLU A 349 0.41 -8.78 -25.07
CA GLU A 349 1.27 -9.83 -25.66
C GLU A 349 2.03 -10.61 -24.58
N ILE A 350 2.60 -9.92 -23.59
CA ILE A 350 3.29 -10.53 -22.45
C ILE A 350 2.28 -11.35 -21.61
N GLU A 351 1.07 -10.85 -21.38
CA GLU A 351 0.00 -11.57 -20.68
C GLU A 351 -0.47 -12.81 -21.45
N ALA A 352 -0.49 -12.75 -22.79
CA ALA A 352 -0.81 -13.90 -23.65
C ALA A 352 0.28 -15.00 -23.61
N LEU A 353 1.56 -14.61 -23.59
CA LEU A 353 2.70 -15.54 -23.54
C LEU A 353 2.86 -16.21 -22.17
N HIS A 354 2.71 -15.45 -21.08
CA HIS A 354 2.94 -15.96 -19.72
C HIS A 354 1.67 -16.46 -19.01
N GLY A 355 0.49 -16.19 -19.61
CA GLY A 355 -0.81 -16.56 -19.07
C GLY A 355 -1.19 -15.79 -17.81
N LYS A 356 -2.48 -15.87 -17.43
CA LYS A 356 -3.06 -15.19 -16.25
C LYS A 356 -2.70 -15.84 -14.91
N LYS A 357 -1.54 -16.48 -14.79
CA LYS A 357 -1.17 -17.10 -13.52
C LYS A 357 -0.78 -16.00 -12.52
N PRO A 358 -1.40 -15.94 -11.33
CA PRO A 358 -0.90 -15.10 -10.24
C PRO A 358 0.56 -15.49 -9.97
N PHE A 359 1.43 -14.52 -9.75
CA PHE A 359 2.77 -14.80 -9.24
C PHE A 359 2.60 -15.29 -7.79
N VAL A 360 2.41 -16.60 -7.62
CA VAL A 360 2.34 -17.23 -6.31
C VAL A 360 3.79 -17.37 -5.85
N SER A 361 4.31 -16.37 -5.13
CA SER A 361 5.47 -16.64 -4.27
C SER A 361 4.98 -17.57 -3.17
N SER A 362 5.20 -18.87 -3.33
CA SER A 362 5.06 -19.83 -2.24
C SER A 362 6.13 -19.49 -1.21
N PHE A 363 5.86 -18.52 -0.34
CA PHE A 363 6.58 -18.42 0.92
C PHE A 363 6.21 -19.68 1.70
N SER A 364 7.10 -20.68 1.66
CA SER A 364 7.08 -21.77 2.63
C SER A 364 7.21 -21.12 4.00
N THR A 365 6.11 -21.01 4.71
CA THR A 365 6.13 -20.77 6.15
C THR A 365 6.41 -22.12 6.81
N ASP A 366 7.65 -22.58 6.71
CA ASP A 366 8.19 -23.51 7.69
C ASP A 366 8.47 -22.69 8.94
N ARG A 367 7.60 -22.87 9.95
CA ARG A 367 7.80 -22.42 11.33
C ARG A 367 7.75 -23.63 12.24
#